data_AF-A0A7X7Q615-F1
#
_entry.id   AF-A0A7X7Q615-F1
#
_cell.length_a   1.000
_cell.length_b   1.000
_cell.length_c   1.000
_cell.angle_alpha   90.00
_cell.angle_beta   90.00
_cell.angle_gamma   90.00
#
_symmetry.space_group_name_H-M   'P 1'
#
loop_
_entity.id
_entity.type
_entity.pdbx_description
1 polymer ?
#
loop_
_entity_poly.entity_id
_entity_poly.type
_entity_poly.pdbx_seq_one_letter_code
_entity_poly.pdbx_strand_id
1 'polypeptide(L)'
;EILERTLVNLGSHPNLSSVIFVSLGCEPSDVPRIAELTARSGKRVEMLVIQKDGGTLRTVERGGRLAREMVSAAQRVTREHCPLSQLTFGAECGGSDATSGLAANPAIGNAFDRLLNEGGSGIFSETQEFIGAEHLLAARAASPATGERIMRMVAACEQRFLDKGVDMRGANPARGNIEGGLTTIEEKSLGAIAKGGTHPIDGVVEYGERPAGKGLFIVNGMGMDTENLTCLAAAGSNVLFFSTGRGTPVGFSFVPVIKVTGNPGTYEHMADNIDVLVDLGKSGSLAASGRQLFETALEVASGRSTSAELLHQSTYNGICVTGP
;
A
#
# COMPACT_ATOMS: atom_id res chain seq x y z
N GLU A 1 -19.73 2.93 5.96
CA GLU A 1 -19.15 3.76 4.90
C GLU A 1 -17.75 3.32 4.48
N ILE A 2 -16.74 3.34 5.38
CA ILE A 2 -15.35 2.92 5.07
C ILE A 2 -15.30 1.53 4.43
N LEU A 3 -16.02 0.55 5.00
CA LEU A 3 -16.10 -0.81 4.45
C LEU A 3 -16.63 -0.84 3.02
N GLU A 4 -17.78 -0.19 2.76
CA GLU A 4 -18.38 -0.14 1.43
C GLU A 4 -17.41 0.48 0.43
N ARG A 5 -16.87 1.66 0.74
CA ARG A 5 -15.96 2.37 -0.14
C ARG A 5 -14.67 1.59 -0.40
N THR A 6 -14.09 0.99 0.64
CA THR A 6 -12.87 0.16 0.54
C THR A 6 -13.11 -1.04 -0.36
N LEU A 7 -14.19 -1.80 -0.15
CA LEU A 7 -14.50 -2.97 -0.96
C LEU A 7 -14.86 -2.61 -2.40
N VAL A 8 -15.58 -1.50 -2.62
CA VAL A 8 -15.86 -0.98 -3.95
C VAL A 8 -14.55 -0.65 -4.67
N ASN A 9 -13.65 0.11 -4.03
CA ASN A 9 -12.40 0.52 -4.64
C ASN A 9 -11.40 -0.64 -4.82
N LEU A 10 -11.37 -1.63 -3.94
CA LEU A 10 -10.58 -2.85 -4.17
C LEU A 10 -11.17 -3.66 -5.32
N GLY A 11 -12.49 -3.89 -5.34
CA GLY A 11 -13.16 -4.64 -6.40
C GLY A 11 -13.05 -3.96 -7.78
N SER A 12 -12.98 -2.63 -7.81
CA SER A 12 -12.75 -1.85 -9.04
C SER A 12 -11.27 -1.64 -9.35
N HIS A 13 -10.34 -2.34 -8.71
CA HIS A 13 -8.91 -2.20 -8.94
C HIS A 13 -8.49 -2.73 -10.34
N PRO A 14 -7.63 -2.04 -11.10
CA PRO A 14 -7.23 -2.46 -12.44
C PRO A 14 -6.53 -3.82 -12.47
N ASN A 15 -5.83 -4.21 -11.40
CA ASN A 15 -5.18 -5.53 -11.30
C ASN A 15 -6.17 -6.71 -11.20
N LEU A 16 -7.47 -6.45 -10.97
CA LEU A 16 -8.51 -7.49 -10.94
C LEU A 16 -9.24 -7.54 -12.28
N SER A 17 -9.38 -8.74 -12.86
CA SER A 17 -10.17 -8.94 -14.09
C SER A 17 -11.68 -9.00 -13.79
N SER A 18 -12.05 -9.65 -12.69
CA SER A 18 -13.43 -9.88 -12.26
C SER A 18 -13.49 -10.12 -10.76
N VAL A 19 -14.69 -10.01 -10.17
CA VAL A 19 -14.89 -10.07 -8.72
C VAL A 19 -16.10 -10.93 -8.38
N ILE A 20 -15.98 -11.74 -7.33
CA ILE A 20 -17.11 -12.45 -6.71
C ILE A 20 -17.21 -11.95 -5.26
N PHE A 21 -18.32 -11.32 -4.92
CA PHE A 21 -18.66 -11.02 -3.53
C PHE A 21 -19.37 -12.23 -2.91
N VAL A 22 -18.85 -12.74 -1.79
CA VAL A 22 -19.48 -13.82 -1.03
C VAL A 22 -20.07 -13.23 0.25
N SER A 23 -21.38 -13.40 0.40
CA SER A 23 -22.20 -12.87 1.48
C SER A 23 -22.81 -14.01 2.29
N LEU A 24 -22.99 -13.84 3.59
CA LEU A 24 -23.79 -14.79 4.38
C LEU A 24 -25.27 -14.64 4.03
N GLY A 25 -25.75 -13.40 3.92
CA GLY A 25 -27.11 -12.99 3.61
C GLY A 25 -27.81 -12.21 4.72
N CYS A 26 -27.19 -12.11 5.91
CA CYS A 26 -27.73 -11.45 7.09
C CYS A 26 -26.70 -10.57 7.83
N GLU A 27 -25.53 -10.35 7.24
CA GLU A 27 -24.56 -9.39 7.73
C GLU A 27 -25.10 -7.94 7.64
N PRO A 28 -24.59 -7.02 8.47
CA PRO A 28 -25.02 -5.61 8.44
C PRO A 28 -24.58 -4.85 7.18
N SER A 29 -23.65 -5.39 6.39
CA SER A 29 -23.10 -4.74 5.20
C SER A 29 -24.04 -4.86 3.98
N ASP A 30 -24.21 -3.78 3.22
CA ASP A 30 -24.99 -3.76 1.98
C ASP A 30 -24.15 -4.30 0.80
N VAL A 31 -23.91 -5.61 0.79
CA VAL A 31 -23.15 -6.31 -0.26
C VAL A 31 -23.78 -6.14 -1.66
N PRO A 32 -25.12 -6.15 -1.85
CA PRO A 32 -25.72 -5.87 -3.15
C PRO A 32 -25.33 -4.51 -3.70
N ARG A 33 -25.36 -3.46 -2.87
CA ARG A 33 -24.93 -2.11 -3.25
C ARG A 33 -23.44 -2.06 -3.58
N ILE A 34 -22.59 -2.72 -2.78
CA ILE A 34 -21.14 -2.83 -3.06
C ILE A 34 -20.93 -3.46 -4.44
N ALA A 35 -21.59 -4.57 -4.73
CA ALA A 35 -21.48 -5.26 -6.02
C ALA A 35 -21.95 -4.39 -7.19
N GLU A 36 -23.07 -3.67 -7.03
CA GLU A 36 -23.58 -2.74 -8.03
C GLU A 36 -22.57 -1.61 -8.32
N LEU A 37 -22.03 -0.98 -7.27
CA LEU A 37 -21.04 0.08 -7.40
C LEU A 37 -19.75 -0.42 -8.05
N THR A 38 -19.25 -1.61 -7.67
CA THR A 38 -18.08 -2.23 -8.29
C THR A 38 -18.32 -2.52 -9.78
N ALA A 39 -19.53 -2.96 -10.16
CA ALA A 39 -19.88 -3.28 -11.54
C ALA A 39 -19.80 -2.06 -12.48
N ARG A 40 -19.94 -0.84 -11.95
CA ARG A 40 -19.76 0.41 -12.72
C ARG A 40 -18.35 0.58 -13.28
N SER A 41 -17.37 -0.18 -12.78
CA SER A 41 -16.02 -0.27 -13.37
C SER A 41 -15.97 -1.01 -14.72
N GLY A 42 -17.08 -1.60 -15.16
CA GLY A 42 -17.15 -2.39 -16.40
C GLY A 42 -16.64 -3.84 -16.26
N LYS A 43 -16.19 -4.24 -15.06
CA LYS A 43 -15.74 -5.61 -14.77
C LYS A 43 -16.93 -6.54 -14.57
N ARG A 44 -16.73 -7.84 -14.81
CA ARG A 44 -17.70 -8.86 -14.40
C ARG A 44 -17.70 -8.94 -12.87
N VAL A 45 -18.84 -8.64 -12.27
CA VAL A 45 -19.07 -8.74 -10.82
C VAL A 45 -20.20 -9.73 -10.58
N GLU A 46 -19.95 -10.73 -9.73
CA GLU A 46 -20.94 -11.70 -9.31
C GLU A 46 -21.15 -11.61 -7.80
N MET A 47 -22.34 -12.02 -7.35
CA MET A 47 -22.66 -12.11 -5.93
C MET A 47 -23.19 -13.51 -5.60
N LEU A 48 -22.63 -14.08 -4.55
CA LEU A 48 -23.06 -15.32 -3.92
C LEU A 48 -23.59 -14.99 -2.53
N VAL A 49 -24.73 -15.58 -2.16
CA VAL A 49 -25.35 -15.36 -0.86
C VAL A 49 -25.64 -16.71 -0.24
N ILE A 50 -24.85 -17.12 0.76
CA ILE A 50 -24.84 -18.49 1.29
C ILE A 50 -26.26 -18.94 1.69
N GLN A 51 -27.02 -18.08 2.37
CA GLN A 51 -28.39 -18.39 2.80
C GLN A 51 -29.38 -18.50 1.63
N LYS A 52 -29.18 -17.76 0.53
CA LYS A 52 -30.05 -17.83 -0.67
C LYS A 52 -29.65 -18.95 -1.63
N ASP A 53 -28.36 -19.26 -1.70
CA ASP A 53 -27.79 -20.31 -2.55
C ASP A 53 -28.01 -21.72 -1.98
N GLY A 54 -28.63 -21.84 -0.80
CA GLY A 54 -28.99 -23.11 -0.19
C GLY A 54 -27.86 -23.76 0.63
N GLY A 55 -27.02 -22.94 1.25
CA GLY A 55 -25.97 -23.37 2.16
C GLY A 55 -24.58 -23.45 1.54
N THR A 56 -23.58 -23.75 2.38
CA THR A 56 -22.16 -23.64 2.03
C THR A 56 -21.76 -24.47 0.82
N LEU A 57 -22.15 -25.75 0.76
CA LEU A 57 -21.70 -26.64 -0.32
C LEU A 57 -22.20 -26.20 -1.71
N ARG A 58 -23.48 -25.79 -1.81
CA ARG A 58 -24.05 -25.27 -3.07
C ARG A 58 -23.42 -23.94 -3.48
N THR A 59 -23.13 -23.10 -2.49
CA THR A 59 -22.45 -21.82 -2.72
C THR A 59 -21.02 -22.02 -3.24
N VAL A 60 -20.28 -22.95 -2.64
CA VAL A 60 -18.92 -23.33 -3.08
C VAL A 60 -18.95 -23.92 -4.50
N GLU A 61 -19.90 -24.78 -4.81
CA GLU A 61 -20.07 -25.34 -6.16
C GLU A 61 -20.33 -24.23 -7.20
N ARG A 62 -21.32 -23.37 -6.93
CA ARG A 62 -21.67 -22.24 -7.81
C ARG A 62 -20.50 -21.27 -7.98
N GLY A 63 -19.86 -20.90 -6.87
CA GLY A 63 -18.69 -20.02 -6.87
C GLY A 63 -17.50 -20.61 -7.61
N GLY A 64 -17.23 -21.90 -7.43
CA GLY A 64 -16.18 -22.61 -8.15
C GLY A 64 -16.42 -22.61 -9.67
N ARG A 65 -17.67 -22.76 -10.12
CA ARG A 65 -18.02 -22.65 -11.54
C ARG A 65 -17.77 -21.23 -12.08
N LEU A 66 -18.27 -20.20 -11.39
CA LEU A 66 -18.08 -18.80 -11.77
C LEU A 66 -16.59 -18.44 -11.81
N ALA A 67 -15.82 -18.85 -10.80
CA ALA A 67 -14.38 -18.60 -10.73
C ALA A 67 -13.63 -19.24 -11.91
N ARG A 68 -13.97 -20.47 -12.32
CA ARG A 68 -13.38 -21.10 -13.51
C ARG A 68 -13.65 -20.30 -14.78
N GLU A 69 -14.89 -19.86 -14.99
CA GLU A 69 -15.25 -19.03 -16.15
C GLU A 69 -14.47 -17.70 -16.16
N MET A 70 -14.38 -17.06 -14.99
CA MET A 70 -13.66 -15.81 -14.79
C MET A 70 -12.16 -15.96 -15.04
N VAL A 71 -11.52 -17.01 -14.53
CA VAL A 71 -10.10 -17.32 -14.78
C VAL A 71 -9.88 -17.59 -16.26
N SER A 72 -10.72 -18.39 -16.92
CA SER A 72 -10.61 -18.62 -18.36
C SER A 72 -10.76 -17.35 -19.19
N ALA A 73 -11.59 -16.40 -18.75
CA ALA A 73 -11.69 -15.09 -19.39
C ALA A 73 -10.44 -14.24 -19.16
N ALA A 74 -9.93 -14.19 -17.92
CA ALA A 74 -8.72 -13.45 -17.57
C ALA A 74 -7.47 -13.95 -18.31
N GLN A 75 -7.35 -15.27 -18.52
CA GLN A 75 -6.24 -15.88 -19.28
C GLN A 75 -6.17 -15.44 -20.75
N ARG A 76 -7.26 -14.92 -21.31
CA ARG A 76 -7.29 -14.40 -22.69
C ARG A 76 -6.79 -12.96 -22.80
N VAL A 77 -6.60 -12.26 -21.68
CA VAL A 77 -6.07 -10.90 -21.66
C VAL A 77 -4.56 -10.96 -21.83
N THR A 78 -4.05 -10.29 -22.87
CA THR A 78 -2.61 -10.14 -23.12
C THR A 78 -2.15 -8.78 -22.62
N ARG A 79 -0.96 -8.74 -22.01
CA ARG A 79 -0.31 -7.47 -21.65
C ARG A 79 -0.02 -6.68 -22.93
N GLU A 80 -0.16 -5.36 -22.83
CA GLU A 80 0.17 -4.41 -23.89
C GLU A 80 1.04 -3.28 -23.35
N HIS A 81 1.63 -2.50 -24.25
CA HIS A 81 2.36 -1.30 -23.84
C HIS A 81 1.38 -0.25 -23.33
N CYS A 82 1.58 0.19 -22.08
CA CYS A 82 0.82 1.27 -21.45
C CYS A 82 1.74 2.44 -21.10
N PRO A 83 1.26 3.69 -21.17
CA PRO A 83 2.03 4.83 -20.72
C PRO A 83 2.21 4.81 -19.19
N LEU A 84 3.37 5.28 -18.72
CA LEU A 84 3.68 5.39 -17.29
C LEU A 84 2.68 6.27 -16.52
N SER A 85 2.01 7.19 -17.21
CA SER A 85 0.96 8.03 -16.62
C SER A 85 -0.26 7.26 -16.10
N GLN A 86 -0.44 5.99 -16.47
CA GLN A 86 -1.48 5.12 -15.91
C GLN A 86 -1.02 4.35 -14.67
N LEU A 87 0.27 4.40 -14.33
CA LEU A 87 0.84 3.66 -13.21
C LEU A 87 0.80 4.51 -11.94
N THR A 88 0.46 3.86 -10.83
CA THR A 88 0.45 4.43 -9.49
C THR A 88 1.32 3.58 -8.58
N PHE A 89 2.35 4.17 -7.98
CA PHE A 89 3.14 3.52 -6.93
C PHE A 89 2.53 3.80 -5.56
N GLY A 90 2.58 2.80 -4.68
CA GLY A 90 2.30 2.97 -3.26
C GLY A 90 3.52 2.64 -2.40
N ALA A 91 3.63 3.21 -1.21
CA ALA A 91 4.72 2.92 -0.29
C ALA A 91 4.28 2.86 1.18
N GLU A 92 4.84 1.87 1.90
CA GLU A 92 4.71 1.58 3.33
C GLU A 92 6.10 1.24 3.89
N CYS A 93 6.32 1.41 5.20
CA CYS A 93 7.41 0.75 5.90
C CYS A 93 6.92 -0.27 6.95
N GLY A 94 7.65 -1.37 7.09
CA GLY A 94 7.38 -2.38 8.10
C GLY A 94 8.31 -2.25 9.30
N GLY A 95 8.96 -3.36 9.66
CA GLY A 95 10.02 -3.45 10.66
C GLY A 95 11.23 -2.56 10.33
N SER A 96 11.09 -1.25 10.55
CA SER A 96 12.09 -0.21 10.31
C SER A 96 13.31 -0.37 11.19
N ASP A 97 14.45 0.05 10.67
CA ASP A 97 15.76 0.12 11.31
C ASP A 97 16.48 1.42 10.91
N ALA A 98 17.70 1.64 11.41
CA ALA A 98 18.48 2.83 11.09
C ALA A 98 18.76 3.03 9.58
N THR A 99 18.82 1.95 8.80
CA THR A 99 19.06 2.04 7.34
C THR A 99 17.81 2.45 6.57
N SER A 100 16.63 2.30 7.17
CA SER A 100 15.35 2.56 6.52
C SER A 100 15.24 4.03 6.09
N GLY A 101 15.54 4.97 6.99
CA GLY A 101 15.52 6.41 6.70
C GLY A 101 16.72 6.94 5.92
N LEU A 102 17.82 6.18 5.87
CA LEU A 102 19.06 6.60 5.19
C LEU A 102 19.15 6.07 3.76
N ALA A 103 18.60 4.87 3.50
CA ALA A 103 18.82 4.12 2.27
C ALA A 103 17.51 3.75 1.57
N ALA A 104 16.70 2.87 2.17
CA ALA A 104 15.52 2.30 1.51
C ALA A 104 14.45 3.36 1.20
N ASN A 105 14.04 4.15 2.18
CA ASN A 105 12.99 5.15 2.02
C ASN A 105 13.39 6.27 1.05
N PRO A 106 14.61 6.85 1.13
CA PRO A 106 15.04 7.84 0.14
C PRO A 106 15.15 7.27 -1.28
N ALA A 107 15.51 5.98 -1.45
CA ALA A 107 15.56 5.35 -2.76
C ALA A 107 14.16 5.11 -3.34
N ILE A 108 13.19 4.71 -2.50
CA ILE A 108 11.76 4.66 -2.87
C ILE A 108 11.26 6.04 -3.28
N GLY A 109 11.59 7.08 -2.50
CA GLY A 109 11.23 8.46 -2.84
C GLY A 109 11.79 8.91 -4.19
N ASN A 110 13.02 8.52 -4.53
CA ASN A 110 13.58 8.78 -5.85
C ASN A 110 12.85 8.03 -6.97
N ALA A 111 12.39 6.80 -6.72
CA ALA A 111 11.57 6.05 -7.67
C ALA A 111 10.18 6.68 -7.88
N PHE A 112 9.58 7.23 -6.82
CA PHE A 112 8.36 8.05 -6.89
C PHE A 112 8.56 9.27 -7.78
N ASP A 113 9.60 10.07 -7.52
CA ASP A 113 9.88 11.28 -8.28
C ASP A 113 10.06 10.99 -9.78
N ARG A 114 10.71 9.87 -10.12
CA ARG A 114 10.85 9.41 -11.51
C ARG A 114 9.51 9.11 -12.16
N LEU A 115 8.63 8.37 -11.48
CA LEU A 115 7.30 8.06 -12.01
C LEU A 115 6.45 9.33 -12.18
N LEU A 116 6.51 10.23 -11.19
CA LEU A 116 5.77 11.50 -11.23
C LEU A 116 6.21 12.40 -12.38
N ASN A 117 7.52 12.44 -12.68
CA ASN A 117 8.04 13.16 -13.85
C ASN A 117 7.52 12.60 -15.19
N GLU A 118 7.13 11.33 -15.23
CA GLU A 118 6.52 10.67 -16.40
C GLU A 118 4.98 10.73 -16.38
N GLY A 119 4.40 11.54 -15.47
CA GLY A 119 2.96 11.76 -15.35
C GLY A 119 2.20 10.66 -14.62
N GLY A 120 2.90 9.72 -13.98
CA GLY A 120 2.30 8.70 -13.12
C GLY A 120 1.82 9.29 -11.78
N SER A 121 1.57 8.44 -10.79
CA SER A 121 1.12 8.89 -9.48
C SER A 121 1.79 8.13 -8.35
N GLY A 122 1.88 8.76 -7.18
CA GLY A 122 2.48 8.20 -5.97
C GLY A 122 1.52 8.33 -4.79
N ILE A 123 1.45 7.29 -3.97
CA ILE A 123 0.65 7.27 -2.74
C ILE A 123 1.51 6.73 -1.60
N PHE A 124 1.52 7.41 -0.46
CA PHE A 124 2.14 6.87 0.75
C PHE A 124 1.26 7.18 1.97
N SER A 125 1.53 6.50 3.08
CA SER A 125 0.65 6.49 4.26
C SER A 125 1.49 6.44 5.54
N GLU A 126 0.89 5.96 6.63
CA GLU A 126 1.45 5.76 7.98
C GLU A 126 1.38 7.02 8.82
N THR A 127 0.14 7.50 9.04
CA THR A 127 -0.11 8.80 9.68
C THR A 127 0.58 8.94 11.03
N GLN A 128 0.63 7.88 11.85
CA GLN A 128 1.32 7.95 13.14
C GLN A 128 2.84 8.07 13.00
N GLU A 129 3.41 7.69 11.86
CA GLU A 129 4.83 7.81 11.54
C GLU A 129 5.16 9.14 10.86
N PHE A 130 4.23 10.09 10.89
CA PHE A 130 4.50 11.49 10.54
C PHE A 130 4.65 12.38 11.76
N ILE A 131 4.32 11.88 12.97
CA ILE A 131 4.34 12.66 14.22
C ILE A 131 5.74 13.20 14.49
N GLY A 132 5.85 14.53 14.57
CA GLY A 132 7.11 15.26 14.74
C GLY A 132 7.78 15.69 13.43
N ALA A 133 7.30 15.22 12.28
CA ALA A 133 7.80 15.59 10.94
C ALA A 133 6.71 16.13 10.00
N GLU A 134 5.46 16.22 10.45
CA GLU A 134 4.29 16.61 9.64
C GLU A 134 4.40 18.02 9.06
N HIS A 135 5.10 18.91 9.74
CA HIS A 135 5.37 20.27 9.28
C HIS A 135 6.23 20.30 8.00
N LEU A 136 7.10 19.31 7.79
CA LEU A 136 7.91 19.18 6.58
C LEU A 136 7.06 18.70 5.39
N LEU A 137 6.10 17.80 5.64
CA LEU A 137 5.11 17.40 4.65
C LEU A 137 4.20 18.58 4.29
N ALA A 138 3.70 19.32 5.29
CA ALA A 138 2.85 20.48 5.07
C ALA A 138 3.57 21.59 4.27
N ALA A 139 4.86 21.80 4.52
CA ALA A 139 5.69 22.74 3.74
C ALA A 139 5.86 22.33 2.27
N ARG A 140 5.73 21.03 1.96
CA ARG A 140 5.76 20.47 0.60
C ARG A 140 4.38 20.40 -0.05
N ALA A 141 3.31 20.82 0.61
CA ALA A 141 1.97 20.71 0.05
C ALA A 141 1.80 21.62 -1.18
N ALA A 142 1.12 21.12 -2.22
CA ALA A 142 0.84 21.87 -3.44
C ALA A 142 -0.09 23.08 -3.21
N SER A 143 -0.80 23.10 -2.08
CA SER A 143 -1.62 24.23 -1.65
C SER A 143 -1.61 24.38 -0.12
N PRO A 144 -1.86 25.60 0.40
CA PRO A 144 -2.03 25.79 1.85
C PRO A 144 -3.13 24.91 2.45
N ALA A 145 -4.24 24.70 1.73
CA ALA A 145 -5.33 23.84 2.17
C ALA A 145 -4.90 22.37 2.33
N THR A 146 -4.05 21.87 1.41
CA THR A 146 -3.47 20.53 1.52
C THR A 146 -2.51 20.46 2.71
N GLY A 147 -1.67 21.48 2.93
CA GLY A 147 -0.76 21.54 4.06
C GLY A 147 -1.49 21.53 5.41
N GLU A 148 -2.54 22.34 5.55
CA GLU A 148 -3.39 22.31 6.74
C GLU A 148 -4.10 20.96 6.94
N ARG A 149 -4.52 20.31 5.85
CA ARG A 149 -5.15 18.98 5.93
C ARG A 149 -4.17 17.93 6.46
N ILE A 150 -2.91 17.97 6.04
CA ILE A 150 -1.84 17.10 6.58
C ILE A 150 -1.68 17.33 8.09
N MET A 151 -1.53 18.59 8.52
CA MET A 151 -1.39 18.92 9.93
C MET A 151 -2.57 18.42 10.77
N ARG A 152 -3.80 18.63 10.29
CA ARG A 152 -5.03 18.16 10.98
C ARG A 152 -5.12 16.63 11.04
N MET A 153 -4.73 15.95 9.96
CA MET A 153 -4.73 14.49 9.89
C MET A 153 -3.81 13.88 10.95
N VAL A 154 -2.58 14.39 11.07
CA VAL A 154 -1.60 13.91 12.06
C VAL A 154 -2.03 14.25 13.48
N ALA A 155 -2.49 15.48 13.74
CA ALA A 155 -3.00 15.87 15.06
C ALA A 155 -4.22 15.02 15.48
N ALA A 156 -5.13 14.71 14.56
CA ALA A 156 -6.27 13.83 14.84
C ALA A 156 -5.84 12.39 15.12
N CYS A 157 -4.80 11.89 14.44
CA CYS A 157 -4.22 10.58 14.71
C CYS A 157 -3.62 10.54 16.13
N GLU A 158 -2.78 11.51 16.48
CA GLU A 158 -2.16 11.60 17.80
C GLU A 158 -3.22 11.69 18.91
N GLN A 159 -4.26 12.50 18.72
CA GLN A 159 -5.37 12.61 19.67
C GLN A 159 -6.12 11.29 19.88
N ARG A 160 -6.36 10.49 18.83
CA ARG A 160 -7.05 9.18 18.96
C ARG A 160 -6.28 8.20 19.84
N PHE A 161 -4.95 8.25 19.83
CA PHE A 161 -4.13 7.43 20.73
C PHE A 161 -4.19 7.95 22.16
N LEU A 162 -4.10 9.27 22.35
CA LEU A 162 -4.22 9.90 23.67
C LEU A 162 -5.58 9.59 24.33
N ASP A 163 -6.67 9.61 23.56
CA ASP A 163 -8.01 9.26 24.03
C ASP A 163 -8.11 7.80 24.52
N LYS A 164 -7.24 6.91 24.02
CA LYS A 164 -7.10 5.52 24.46
C LYS A 164 -6.03 5.34 25.55
N GLY A 165 -5.46 6.43 26.06
CA GLY A 165 -4.43 6.42 27.10
C GLY A 165 -3.04 6.02 26.58
N VAL A 166 -2.78 6.15 25.28
CA VAL A 166 -1.50 5.82 24.64
C VAL A 166 -0.83 7.11 24.17
N ASP A 167 0.37 7.38 24.68
CA ASP A 167 1.24 8.43 24.13
C ASP A 167 2.11 7.85 23.00
N MET A 168 1.80 8.22 21.77
CA MET A 168 2.53 7.72 20.60
C MET A 168 3.97 8.19 20.52
N ARG A 169 4.31 9.33 21.11
CA ARG A 169 5.69 9.84 21.11
C ARG A 169 6.61 8.99 21.99
N GLY A 170 6.05 8.39 23.04
CA GLY A 170 6.76 7.42 23.88
C GLY A 170 6.63 5.97 23.40
N ALA A 171 5.54 5.62 22.72
CA ALA A 171 5.26 4.24 22.31
C ALA A 171 5.86 3.84 20.96
N ASN A 172 6.21 4.80 20.11
CA ASN A 172 6.83 4.61 18.80
C ASN A 172 8.17 5.36 18.82
N PRO A 173 9.32 4.76 18.46
CA PRO A 173 9.51 3.46 17.80
C PRO A 173 9.15 2.25 18.65
N ALA A 174 8.57 1.21 18.03
CA ALA A 174 8.29 -0.04 18.72
C ALA A 174 9.61 -0.75 19.09
N ARG A 175 9.56 -1.69 20.05
CA ARG A 175 10.76 -2.42 20.55
C ARG A 175 11.67 -2.95 19.42
N GLY A 176 11.09 -3.56 18.39
CA GLY A 176 11.86 -4.08 17.26
C GLY A 176 12.58 -3.01 16.44
N ASN A 177 12.05 -1.79 16.39
CA ASN A 177 12.69 -0.65 15.73
C ASN A 177 13.85 -0.09 16.56
N ILE A 178 13.69 -0.05 17.89
CA ILE A 178 14.75 0.37 18.82
C ILE A 178 15.93 -0.61 18.76
N GLU A 179 15.65 -1.92 18.75
CA GLU A 179 16.68 -2.94 18.51
C GLU A 179 17.35 -2.79 17.12
N GLY A 180 16.64 -2.21 16.15
CA GLY A 180 17.15 -1.86 14.82
C GLY A 180 17.89 -0.52 14.74
N GLY A 181 18.05 0.19 15.86
CA GLY A 181 18.85 1.41 15.97
C GLY A 181 18.10 2.73 15.90
N LEU A 182 16.76 2.74 15.90
CA LEU A 182 15.95 3.97 15.96
C LEU A 182 15.73 4.43 17.40
N THR A 183 15.81 5.74 17.65
CA THR A 183 15.81 6.30 19.02
C THR A 183 14.54 7.06 19.38
N THR A 184 13.93 7.78 18.44
CA THR A 184 12.78 8.67 18.68
C THR A 184 11.75 8.58 17.55
N ILE A 185 10.50 8.98 17.82
CA ILE A 185 9.47 9.06 16.78
C ILE A 185 9.85 10.09 15.72
N GLU A 186 10.50 11.19 16.10
CA GLU A 186 10.95 12.22 15.19
C GLU A 186 11.99 11.66 14.19
N GLU A 187 12.99 10.91 14.68
CA GLU A 187 13.99 10.24 13.83
C GLU A 187 13.33 9.26 12.85
N LYS A 188 12.43 8.42 13.35
CA LYS A 188 11.69 7.46 12.53
C LYS A 188 10.84 8.18 11.48
N SER A 189 10.16 9.25 11.88
CA SER A 189 9.26 10.02 11.01
C SER A 189 10.03 10.73 9.91
N LEU A 190 11.20 11.30 10.18
CA LEU A 190 12.08 11.87 9.16
C LEU A 190 12.45 10.83 8.08
N GLY A 191 12.74 9.60 8.51
CA GLY A 191 12.93 8.48 7.59
C GLY A 191 11.66 8.08 6.84
N ALA A 192 10.52 8.04 7.52
CA ALA A 192 9.24 7.61 6.94
C ALA A 192 8.75 8.57 5.84
N ILE A 193 8.87 9.89 6.03
CA ILE A 193 8.41 10.88 5.04
C ILE A 193 9.29 10.93 3.79
N ALA A 194 10.52 10.43 3.85
CA ALA A 194 11.43 10.36 2.70
C ALA A 194 10.91 9.45 1.58
N LYS A 195 10.03 8.49 1.90
CA LYS A 195 9.35 7.62 0.92
C LYS A 195 8.52 8.40 -0.10
N GLY A 196 8.01 9.56 0.30
CA GLY A 196 7.23 10.44 -0.57
C GLY A 196 8.08 11.27 -1.54
N GLY A 197 9.38 11.02 -1.65
CA GLY A 197 10.24 11.73 -2.61
C GLY A 197 10.34 13.23 -2.33
N THR A 198 10.41 14.03 -3.38
CA THR A 198 10.60 15.49 -3.32
C THR A 198 9.49 16.29 -4.00
N HIS A 199 8.64 15.66 -4.82
CA HIS A 199 7.49 16.32 -5.46
C HIS A 199 6.53 16.97 -4.45
N PRO A 200 5.81 18.03 -4.85
CA PRO A 200 4.74 18.60 -4.02
C PRO A 200 3.64 17.58 -3.71
N ILE A 201 3.01 17.68 -2.54
CA ILE A 201 1.90 16.80 -2.16
C ILE A 201 0.59 17.42 -2.64
N ASP A 202 -0.04 16.79 -3.62
CA ASP A 202 -1.24 17.28 -4.30
C ASP A 202 -2.50 17.15 -3.44
N GLY A 203 -2.56 16.13 -2.59
CA GLY A 203 -3.72 15.95 -1.73
C GLY A 203 -3.56 14.90 -0.63
N VAL A 204 -4.55 14.89 0.25
CA VAL A 204 -4.75 13.88 1.29
C VAL A 204 -6.10 13.23 1.06
N VAL A 205 -6.19 11.91 1.20
CA VAL A 205 -7.43 11.14 1.11
C VAL A 205 -7.61 10.25 2.33
N GLU A 206 -8.85 9.93 2.69
CA GLU A 206 -9.14 9.07 3.84
C GLU A 206 -9.02 7.58 3.49
N TYR A 207 -8.96 6.72 4.51
CA TYR A 207 -8.90 5.27 4.32
C TYR A 207 -9.98 4.76 3.36
N GLY A 208 -9.57 4.03 2.33
CA GLY A 208 -10.45 3.47 1.32
C GLY A 208 -10.91 4.47 0.26
N GLU A 209 -10.56 5.76 0.34
CA GLU A 209 -10.77 6.73 -0.76
C GLU A 209 -9.72 6.56 -1.86
N ARG A 210 -10.04 7.04 -3.06
CA ARG A 210 -9.08 7.16 -4.17
C ARG A 210 -8.80 8.64 -4.44
N PRO A 211 -7.53 9.04 -4.61
CA PRO A 211 -7.20 10.39 -5.06
C PRO A 211 -7.90 10.77 -6.36
N ALA A 212 -8.33 12.02 -6.45
CA ALA A 212 -8.80 12.61 -7.69
C ALA A 212 -7.60 13.21 -8.44
N GLY A 213 -7.41 12.82 -9.70
CA GLY A 213 -6.35 13.36 -10.55
C GLY A 213 -5.05 12.58 -10.49
N LYS A 214 -3.94 13.25 -10.83
CA LYS A 214 -2.59 12.72 -10.91
C LYS A 214 -1.67 13.53 -10.00
N GLY A 215 -0.66 12.90 -9.44
CA GLY A 215 0.26 13.55 -8.52
C GLY A 215 0.71 12.66 -7.37
N LEU A 216 1.22 13.30 -6.31
CA LEU A 216 1.63 12.67 -5.07
C LEU A 216 0.58 12.88 -3.99
N PHE A 217 0.11 11.79 -3.38
CA PHE A 217 -0.95 11.82 -2.38
C PHE A 217 -0.54 11.13 -1.08
N ILE A 218 -1.10 11.62 0.01
CA ILE A 218 -1.10 10.90 1.29
C ILE A 218 -2.46 10.23 1.44
N VAL A 219 -2.48 8.96 1.83
CA VAL A 219 -3.70 8.32 2.33
C VAL A 219 -3.61 8.21 3.85
N ASN A 220 -4.69 8.59 4.54
CA ASN A 220 -4.79 8.47 6.00
C ASN A 220 -5.01 7.00 6.39
N GLY A 221 -3.91 6.26 6.51
CA GLY A 221 -3.87 4.92 7.07
C GLY A 221 -2.95 4.83 8.29
N MET A 222 -3.02 3.70 8.98
CA MET A 222 -2.17 3.36 10.11
C MET A 222 -1.02 2.49 9.63
N GLY A 223 0.17 2.64 10.19
CA GLY A 223 1.33 1.75 9.94
C GLY A 223 1.24 0.37 10.59
N MET A 224 0.10 -0.30 10.47
CA MET A 224 0.02 -1.75 10.64
C MET A 224 0.04 -2.37 9.24
N ASP A 225 1.11 -3.11 8.95
CA ASP A 225 1.50 -3.51 7.59
C ASP A 225 0.33 -3.98 6.71
N THR A 226 -0.42 -5.01 7.12
CA THR A 226 -1.50 -5.60 6.31
C THR A 226 -2.69 -4.67 6.14
N GLU A 227 -3.01 -3.89 7.16
CA GLU A 227 -4.08 -2.90 7.11
C GLU A 227 -3.72 -1.77 6.16
N ASN A 228 -2.47 -1.32 6.18
CA ASN A 228 -2.06 -0.24 5.32
C ASN A 228 -1.85 -0.66 3.86
N LEU A 229 -1.37 -1.89 3.60
CA LEU A 229 -1.35 -2.42 2.24
C LEU A 229 -2.77 -2.45 1.63
N THR A 230 -3.80 -2.75 2.45
CA THR A 230 -5.19 -2.64 2.02
C THR A 230 -5.57 -1.18 1.70
N CYS A 231 -5.14 -0.25 2.56
CA CYS A 231 -5.35 1.20 2.37
C CYS A 231 -4.78 1.70 1.04
N LEU A 232 -3.51 1.39 0.76
CA LEU A 232 -2.81 1.80 -0.46
C LEU A 232 -3.41 1.13 -1.71
N ALA A 233 -3.77 -0.15 -1.63
CA ALA A 233 -4.43 -0.85 -2.73
C ALA A 233 -5.82 -0.25 -3.02
N ALA A 234 -6.60 0.10 -1.99
CA ALA A 234 -7.88 0.76 -2.17
C ALA A 234 -7.72 2.16 -2.78
N ALA A 235 -6.65 2.87 -2.41
CA ALA A 235 -6.28 4.16 -2.98
C ALA A 235 -5.81 4.09 -4.45
N GLY A 236 -5.54 2.88 -4.97
CA GLY A 236 -5.31 2.62 -6.39
C GLY A 236 -3.87 2.31 -6.78
N SER A 237 -2.99 2.00 -5.81
CA SER A 237 -1.61 1.61 -6.10
C SER A 237 -1.54 0.33 -6.92
N ASN A 238 -0.90 0.40 -8.10
CA ASN A 238 -0.68 -0.74 -8.99
C ASN A 238 0.48 -1.64 -8.54
N VAL A 239 1.48 -1.02 -7.89
CA VAL A 239 2.67 -1.68 -7.33
C VAL A 239 2.96 -1.02 -5.99
N LEU A 240 3.32 -1.82 -4.99
CA LEU A 240 3.63 -1.36 -3.64
C LEU A 240 5.11 -1.58 -3.34
N PHE A 241 5.77 -0.56 -2.79
CA PHE A 241 7.06 -0.71 -2.13
C PHE A 241 6.82 -0.92 -0.64
N PHE A 242 7.53 -1.88 -0.06
CA PHE A 242 7.52 -2.14 1.36
C PHE A 242 8.94 -2.12 1.87
N SER A 243 9.36 -1.04 2.53
CA SER A 243 10.69 -1.00 3.12
C SER A 243 10.72 -1.75 4.45
N THR A 244 11.79 -2.51 4.68
CA THR A 244 11.92 -3.30 5.91
C THR A 244 13.37 -3.49 6.30
N GLY A 245 13.71 -3.07 7.51
CA GLY A 245 14.99 -3.36 8.15
C GLY A 245 15.08 -4.77 8.73
N ARG A 246 13.95 -5.46 8.93
CA ARG A 246 13.88 -6.77 9.62
C ARG A 246 13.33 -7.93 8.78
N GLY A 247 13.17 -7.71 7.47
CA GLY A 247 12.69 -8.74 6.53
C GLY A 247 11.26 -9.25 6.73
N THR A 248 10.32 -8.38 7.09
CA THR A 248 8.93 -8.77 7.33
C THR A 248 8.31 -9.54 6.15
N PRO A 249 7.81 -10.77 6.34
CA PRO A 249 7.25 -11.60 5.28
C PRO A 249 5.80 -11.19 4.96
N VAL A 250 5.63 -10.05 4.31
CA VAL A 250 4.31 -9.49 3.96
C VAL A 250 4.14 -9.36 2.45
N GLY A 251 2.89 -9.48 2.00
CA GLY A 251 2.48 -9.29 0.60
C GLY A 251 1.03 -8.83 0.52
N PHE A 252 0.51 -8.68 -0.70
CA PHE A 252 -0.91 -8.38 -0.91
C PHE A 252 -1.48 -9.28 -2.01
N SER A 253 -2.77 -9.60 -1.94
CA SER A 253 -3.33 -10.73 -2.71
C SER A 253 -3.36 -10.50 -4.23
N PHE A 254 -3.39 -9.24 -4.68
CA PHE A 254 -3.47 -8.89 -6.11
C PHE A 254 -2.68 -7.65 -6.51
N VAL A 255 -2.00 -7.00 -5.56
CA VAL A 255 -1.08 -5.89 -5.82
C VAL A 255 0.32 -6.39 -5.46
N PRO A 256 1.27 -6.42 -6.40
CA PRO A 256 2.61 -6.91 -6.12
C PRO A 256 3.31 -5.99 -5.12
N VAL A 257 4.02 -6.60 -4.16
CA VAL A 257 4.74 -5.90 -3.09
C VAL A 257 6.23 -6.16 -3.23
N ILE A 258 6.97 -5.11 -3.60
CA ILE A 258 8.42 -5.11 -3.73
C ILE A 258 9.02 -4.79 -2.36
N LYS A 259 9.69 -5.76 -1.75
CA LYS A 259 10.36 -5.59 -0.47
C LYS A 259 11.76 -5.02 -0.67
N VAL A 260 12.02 -3.92 0.01
CA VAL A 260 13.26 -3.16 -0.11
C VAL A 260 13.93 -3.09 1.26
N THR A 261 15.22 -3.39 1.34
CA THR A 261 16.00 -3.19 2.57
C THR A 261 17.21 -2.32 2.31
N GLY A 262 17.55 -1.47 3.28
CA GLY A 262 18.82 -0.76 3.33
C GLY A 262 19.92 -1.51 4.08
N ASN A 263 19.58 -2.68 4.64
CA ASN A 263 20.40 -3.41 5.60
C ASN A 263 20.99 -4.67 4.94
N PRO A 264 22.31 -4.69 4.64
CA PRO A 264 22.96 -5.85 4.04
C PRO A 264 22.84 -7.11 4.88
N GLY A 265 22.88 -6.98 6.22
CA GLY A 265 22.71 -8.12 7.12
C GLY A 265 21.32 -8.75 6.96
N THR A 266 20.26 -7.94 6.94
CA THR A 266 18.91 -8.43 6.69
C THR A 266 18.77 -9.09 5.32
N TYR A 267 19.39 -8.51 4.29
CA TYR A 267 19.39 -9.09 2.96
C TYR A 267 20.11 -10.45 2.92
N GLU A 268 21.27 -10.57 3.56
CA GLU A 268 22.03 -11.84 3.62
C GLU A 268 21.25 -12.95 4.35
N HIS A 269 20.51 -12.62 5.41
CA HIS A 269 19.75 -13.59 6.20
C HIS A 269 18.39 -13.94 5.59
N MET A 270 17.80 -13.05 4.80
CA MET A 270 16.43 -13.16 4.29
C MET A 270 16.35 -12.87 2.79
N ALA A 271 17.36 -13.31 2.03
CA ALA A 271 17.52 -13.01 0.60
C ALA A 271 16.34 -13.50 -0.26
N ASP A 272 15.67 -14.58 0.15
CA ASP A 272 14.46 -15.10 -0.49
C ASP A 272 13.23 -14.21 -0.24
N ASN A 273 13.21 -13.49 0.89
CA ASN A 273 12.14 -12.56 1.23
C ASN A 273 12.28 -11.17 0.61
N ILE A 274 13.49 -10.73 0.25
CA ILE A 274 13.78 -9.36 -0.17
C ILE A 274 14.03 -9.27 -1.68
N ASP A 275 13.33 -8.35 -2.34
CA ASP A 275 13.47 -8.12 -3.77
C ASP A 275 14.68 -7.24 -4.11
N VAL A 276 14.97 -6.21 -3.30
CA VAL A 276 16.04 -5.24 -3.57
C VAL A 276 16.79 -4.82 -2.30
N LEU A 277 18.12 -4.89 -2.35
CA LEU A 277 19.03 -4.27 -1.38
C LEU A 277 19.51 -2.90 -1.87
N VAL A 278 19.36 -1.88 -1.04
CA VAL A 278 19.95 -0.55 -1.19
C VAL A 278 21.12 -0.42 -0.22
N ASP A 279 22.29 -0.91 -0.60
CA ASP A 279 23.50 -0.86 0.22
C ASP A 279 24.25 0.45 -0.04
N LEU A 280 24.13 1.45 0.82
CA LEU A 280 24.83 2.73 0.62
C LEU A 280 26.37 2.61 0.56
N GLY A 281 26.95 1.52 1.10
CA GLY A 281 28.38 1.27 1.04
C GLY A 281 28.84 0.68 -0.30
N LYS A 282 27.94 0.06 -1.08
CA LYS A 282 28.27 -0.64 -2.35
C LYS A 282 27.46 -0.19 -3.55
N SER A 283 26.23 0.26 -3.37
CA SER A 283 25.21 0.57 -4.38
C SER A 283 25.41 1.89 -5.12
N GLY A 284 26.63 2.44 -5.15
CA GLY A 284 26.90 3.73 -5.79
C GLY A 284 26.17 4.88 -5.09
N SER A 285 25.44 5.71 -5.84
CA SER A 285 24.69 6.84 -5.28
C SER A 285 23.23 6.47 -5.02
N LEU A 286 22.59 7.18 -4.09
CA LEU A 286 21.15 7.03 -3.82
C LEU A 286 20.30 7.19 -5.09
N ALA A 287 20.70 8.10 -5.99
CA ALA A 287 20.03 8.30 -7.27
C ALA A 287 20.13 7.07 -8.19
N ALA A 288 21.24 6.33 -8.13
CA ALA A 288 21.41 5.06 -8.85
C ALA A 288 20.54 3.96 -8.24
N SER A 289 20.49 3.85 -6.91
CA SER A 289 19.61 2.90 -6.22
C SER A 289 18.12 3.19 -6.49
N GLY A 290 17.72 4.47 -6.49
CA GLY A 290 16.37 4.88 -6.86
C GLY A 290 16.03 4.57 -8.33
N ARG A 291 17.00 4.67 -9.24
CA ARG A 291 16.84 4.23 -10.62
C ARG A 291 16.61 2.72 -10.72
N GLN A 292 17.43 1.93 -10.02
CA GLN A 292 17.28 0.47 -9.98
C GLN A 292 15.91 0.07 -9.41
N LEU A 293 15.44 0.73 -8.36
CA LEU A 293 14.10 0.49 -7.80
C LEU A 293 12.99 0.85 -8.79
N PHE A 294 13.13 1.97 -9.50
CA PHE A 294 12.19 2.35 -10.55
C PHE A 294 12.13 1.31 -11.66
N GLU A 295 13.27 0.88 -12.21
CA GLU A 295 13.36 -0.16 -13.23
C GLU A 295 12.78 -1.50 -12.74
N THR A 296 13.12 -1.89 -11.52
CA THR A 296 12.55 -3.06 -10.81
C THR A 296 11.03 -3.00 -10.77
N ALA A 297 10.45 -1.84 -10.42
CA ALA A 297 9.00 -1.66 -10.34
C ALA A 297 8.32 -1.70 -11.70
N LEU A 298 8.98 -1.21 -12.77
CA LEU A 298 8.47 -1.33 -14.13
C LEU A 298 8.44 -2.78 -14.62
N GLU A 299 9.48 -3.56 -14.30
CA GLU A 299 9.51 -5.00 -14.60
C GLU A 299 8.39 -5.73 -13.86
N VAL A 300 8.16 -5.40 -12.58
CA VAL A 300 7.08 -5.98 -11.77
C VAL A 300 5.70 -5.60 -12.32
N ALA A 301 5.48 -4.33 -12.64
CA ALA A 301 4.26 -3.88 -13.33
C ALA A 301 4.05 -4.63 -14.66
N SER A 302 5.15 -4.97 -15.35
CA SER A 302 5.16 -5.72 -16.61
C SER A 302 5.05 -7.24 -16.44
N GLY A 303 5.03 -7.76 -15.20
CA GLY A 303 4.75 -9.16 -14.89
C GLY A 303 5.89 -9.95 -14.26
N ARG A 304 7.02 -9.33 -13.90
CA ARG A 304 8.02 -9.98 -13.04
C ARG A 304 7.41 -10.23 -11.66
N SER A 305 7.47 -11.47 -11.19
CA SER A 305 6.97 -11.82 -9.86
C SER A 305 7.89 -11.30 -8.76
N THR A 306 7.29 -10.81 -7.68
CA THR A 306 7.97 -10.42 -6.45
C THR A 306 8.22 -11.63 -5.54
N SER A 307 9.17 -11.52 -4.62
CA SER A 307 9.38 -12.51 -3.56
C SER A 307 8.10 -12.78 -2.76
N ALA A 308 7.24 -11.76 -2.55
CA ALA A 308 5.97 -11.94 -1.83
C ALA A 308 5.00 -12.86 -2.57
N GLU A 309 4.92 -12.73 -3.90
CA GLU A 309 4.06 -13.56 -4.75
C GLU A 309 4.60 -15.00 -4.82
N LEU A 310 5.91 -15.16 -5.03
CA LEU A 310 6.57 -16.47 -5.13
C LEU A 310 6.46 -17.27 -3.83
N LEU A 311 6.51 -16.60 -2.68
CA LEU A 311 6.43 -17.23 -1.36
C LEU A 311 5.00 -17.22 -0.77
N HIS A 312 3.99 -16.81 -1.55
CA HIS A 312 2.58 -16.78 -1.13
C HIS A 312 2.32 -16.00 0.18
N GLN A 313 3.06 -14.91 0.40
CA GLN A 313 3.02 -14.12 1.63
C GLN A 313 1.74 -13.30 1.82
N SER A 314 0.80 -13.37 0.87
CA SER A 314 -0.52 -12.74 0.94
C SER A 314 -1.64 -13.68 1.39
N THR A 315 -1.36 -14.98 1.59
CA THR A 315 -2.38 -16.02 1.87
C THR A 315 -3.18 -15.76 3.15
N TYR A 316 -2.56 -15.13 4.15
CA TYR A 316 -3.17 -14.82 5.45
C TYR A 316 -3.37 -13.34 5.69
N ASN A 317 -3.03 -12.50 4.70
CA ASN A 317 -3.18 -11.06 4.83
C ASN A 317 -4.62 -10.74 4.47
N GLY A 318 -5.46 -10.64 5.50
CA GLY A 318 -6.86 -10.25 5.33
C GLY A 318 -6.99 -8.88 4.67
N ILE A 319 -8.20 -8.57 4.18
CA ILE A 319 -8.56 -7.23 3.74
C ILE A 319 -9.09 -6.46 4.95
N CYS A 320 -8.40 -5.40 5.33
CA CYS A 320 -8.82 -4.53 6.45
C CYS A 320 -9.77 -3.43 5.93
N VAL A 321 -10.88 -3.20 6.64
CA VAL A 321 -11.99 -2.34 6.16
C VAL A 321 -12.55 -1.41 7.25
N THR A 322 -11.87 -1.36 8.39
CA THR A 322 -12.28 -0.56 9.55
C THR A 322 -11.71 0.85 9.51
N GLY A 323 -10.53 1.02 8.90
CA GLY A 323 -9.81 2.28 8.88
C GLY A 323 -9.10 2.60 10.21
N PRO A 324 -8.38 3.74 10.25
CA PRO A 324 -7.57 4.20 11.38
C PRO A 324 -8.39 4.57 12.63
#